data_AF-A0A329MC70-F1
#
_entry.id   AF-A0A329MC70-F1
#
_cell.length_a   1.000
_cell.length_b   1.000
_cell.length_c   1.000
_cell.angle_alpha   90.00
_cell.angle_beta   90.00
_cell.angle_gamma   90.00
#
_symmetry.space_group_name_H-M   'P 1'
#
loop_
_entity.id
_entity.type
_entity.pdbx_description
1 polymer ?
#
loop_
_entity_poly.entity_id
_entity_poly.type
_entity_poly.pdbx_seq_one_letter_code
_entity_poly.pdbx_strand_id
1 'polypeptide(L)'
;MGIDNYEDIIDVRDIIERVEYLEETSNGSVVDGSAGAEYEGHEDDHEEYAELTALLDELRGNGGDEQWRGDWYPVTLIRDSYFEDYAQELAEDIGAITGAEQWPHNCIDWERAARELRMDYTSVEYDGVTYWYR
;
A
#
# COMPACT_ATOMS: atom_id res chain seq x y z
N MET A 1 -14.64 1.53 1.11
CA MET A 1 -13.67 2.44 1.73
C MET A 1 -12.61 2.65 0.67
N GLY A 2 -12.30 3.88 0.28
CA GLY A 2 -11.28 4.14 -0.75
C GLY A 2 -9.88 3.98 -0.15
N ILE A 3 -8.89 3.69 -1.00
CA ILE A 3 -7.48 3.65 -0.60
C ILE A 3 -6.91 5.05 -0.79
N ASP A 4 -6.48 5.71 0.28
CA ASP A 4 -5.90 7.06 0.21
C ASP A 4 -4.39 7.06 0.56
N ASN A 5 -3.68 8.11 0.14
CA ASN A 5 -2.24 8.28 0.38
C ASN A 5 -1.90 8.92 1.73
N TYR A 6 -2.87 9.03 2.65
CA TYR A 6 -2.62 9.54 4.00
C TYR A 6 -2.19 8.44 4.96
N GLU A 7 -2.41 7.17 4.59
CA GLU A 7 -2.01 6.02 5.41
C GLU A 7 -0.49 5.86 5.46
N ASP A 8 0.01 5.66 6.68
CA ASP A 8 1.43 5.41 6.96
C ASP A 8 1.86 4.00 6.49
N ILE A 9 0.92 3.05 6.51
CA ILE A 9 1.09 1.69 6.03
C ILE A 9 -0.13 1.33 5.20
N ILE A 10 0.08 0.89 3.96
CA ILE A 10 -0.97 0.38 3.07
C ILE A 10 -0.78 -1.13 2.91
N ASP A 11 -1.87 -1.89 3.08
CA ASP A 11 -1.92 -3.31 2.76
C ASP A 11 -2.33 -3.51 1.29
N VAL A 12 -1.46 -4.14 0.50
CA VAL A 12 -1.72 -4.35 -0.93
C VAL A 12 -2.94 -5.24 -1.18
N ARG A 13 -3.34 -6.06 -0.21
CA ARG A 13 -4.56 -6.88 -0.30
C ARG A 13 -5.82 -6.01 -0.31
N ASP A 14 -5.80 -4.90 0.41
CA ASP A 14 -6.92 -3.94 0.41
C ASP A 14 -7.00 -3.23 -0.94
N ILE A 15 -5.85 -2.91 -1.57
CA ILE A 15 -5.80 -2.39 -2.94
C ILE A 15 -6.39 -3.41 -3.93
N ILE A 16 -5.98 -4.67 -3.84
CA ILE A 16 -6.48 -5.75 -4.70
C ILE A 16 -8.00 -5.90 -4.55
N GLU A 17 -8.51 -5.96 -3.31
CA GLU A 17 -9.95 -6.06 -3.05
C GLU A 17 -10.71 -4.85 -3.64
N ARG A 18 -10.14 -3.64 -3.52
CA ARG A 18 -10.74 -2.44 -4.08
C ARG A 18 -10.78 -2.47 -5.61
N VAL A 19 -9.71 -2.90 -6.26
CA VAL A 19 -9.64 -3.05 -7.73
C VAL A 19 -10.65 -4.08 -8.22
N GLU A 20 -10.78 -5.22 -7.56
CA GLU A 20 -11.76 -6.25 -7.92
C GLU A 20 -13.20 -5.75 -7.76
N TYR A 21 -13.49 -5.04 -6.67
CA TYR A 21 -14.80 -4.42 -6.46
C TYR A 21 -15.16 -3.41 -7.55
N LEU A 22 -14.22 -2.54 -7.93
CA LEU A 22 -14.41 -1.53 -8.98
C LEU A 22 -14.61 -2.20 -10.36
N GLU A 23 -13.85 -3.25 -10.65
CA GLU A 23 -14.00 -4.04 -11.89
C GLU A 23 -15.36 -4.75 -11.94
N GLU A 24 -15.80 -5.40 -10.86
CA GLU A 24 -17.09 -6.07 -10.78
C GLU A 24 -18.24 -5.07 -10.90
N THR A 25 -18.16 -3.93 -10.23
CA THR A 25 -19.18 -2.87 -10.30
C THR A 25 -19.30 -2.31 -11.71
N SER A 26 -18.18 -2.10 -12.41
CA SER A 26 -18.14 -1.66 -13.80
C SER A 26 -18.70 -2.72 -14.76
N ASN A 27 -18.32 -3.99 -14.59
CA ASN A 27 -18.71 -5.10 -15.47
C ASN A 27 -20.12 -5.66 -15.18
N GLY A 28 -20.64 -5.49 -13.97
CA GLY A 28 -22.01 -5.87 -13.57
C GLY A 28 -23.11 -5.02 -14.21
N SER A 29 -22.73 -3.97 -14.95
CA SER A 29 -23.64 -3.07 -15.68
C SER A 29 -24.30 -3.71 -16.93
N VAL A 30 -23.96 -4.95 -17.30
CA VAL A 30 -24.51 -5.64 -18.48
C VAL A 30 -25.49 -6.78 -18.17
N VAL A 31 -26.47 -6.62 -17.27
CA VAL A 31 -27.66 -7.49 -17.29
C VAL A 31 -28.96 -6.81 -16.77
N ASP A 32 -29.72 -6.24 -17.70
CA ASP A 32 -31.17 -6.47 -17.95
C ASP A 32 -31.84 -5.19 -18.46
N GLY A 33 -32.61 -5.32 -19.54
CA GLY A 33 -33.18 -4.25 -20.36
C GLY A 33 -34.26 -3.39 -19.66
N SER A 34 -33.88 -2.68 -18.60
CA SER A 34 -34.70 -1.70 -17.90
C SER A 34 -34.15 -0.30 -18.19
N ALA A 35 -34.78 0.40 -19.14
CA ALA A 35 -34.60 1.82 -19.33
C ALA A 35 -34.90 2.58 -18.03
N GLY A 36 -33.92 3.30 -17.47
CA GLY A 36 -34.17 4.36 -16.50
C GLY A 36 -33.58 4.21 -15.10
N ALA A 37 -32.36 3.69 -14.95
CA ALA A 37 -31.51 4.07 -13.83
C ALA A 37 -30.29 4.79 -14.41
N GLU A 38 -30.23 6.10 -14.18
CA GLU A 38 -29.08 6.94 -14.49
C GLU A 38 -27.94 6.44 -13.60
N TYR A 39 -27.06 5.62 -14.17
CA TYR A 39 -25.83 5.20 -13.51
C TYR A 39 -24.94 6.44 -13.46
N GLU A 40 -24.94 7.13 -12.32
CA GLU A 40 -23.79 7.96 -11.92
C GLU A 40 -22.65 6.98 -11.64
N GLY A 41 -22.03 6.44 -12.70
CA GLY A 41 -20.64 6.03 -12.56
C GLY A 41 -19.90 7.28 -12.17
N HIS A 42 -19.54 7.40 -10.89
CA HIS A 42 -18.80 8.55 -10.41
C HIS A 42 -17.49 8.58 -11.21
N GLU A 43 -17.18 9.70 -11.86
CA GLU A 43 -15.90 9.87 -12.58
C GLU A 43 -14.71 9.45 -11.68
N ASP A 44 -14.86 9.73 -10.38
CA ASP A 44 -14.00 9.33 -9.27
C ASP A 44 -13.70 7.81 -9.22
N ASP A 45 -14.68 6.92 -9.45
CA ASP A 45 -14.47 5.46 -9.38
C ASP A 45 -13.62 4.95 -10.56
N HIS A 46 -13.75 5.57 -11.74
CA HIS A 46 -12.93 5.22 -12.90
C HIS A 46 -11.50 5.73 -12.75
N GLU A 47 -11.33 6.92 -12.18
CA GLU A 47 -10.01 7.48 -11.86
C GLU A 47 -9.30 6.63 -10.80
N GLU A 48 -9.97 6.32 -9.68
CA GLU A 48 -9.43 5.45 -8.63
C GLU A 48 -9.04 4.07 -9.19
N TYR A 49 -9.90 3.45 -10.01
CA TYR A 49 -9.58 2.17 -10.64
C TYR A 49 -8.30 2.23 -11.49
N ALA A 50 -8.15 3.30 -12.29
CA ALA A 50 -6.98 3.49 -13.14
C ALA A 50 -5.70 3.69 -12.31
N GLU A 51 -5.77 4.48 -11.25
CA GLU A 51 -4.64 4.75 -10.35
C GLU A 51 -4.18 3.49 -9.60
N LEU A 52 -5.12 2.77 -8.97
CA LEU A 52 -4.81 1.54 -8.23
C LEU A 52 -4.30 0.43 -9.15
N THR A 53 -4.85 0.32 -10.36
CA THR A 53 -4.35 -0.64 -11.35
C THR A 53 -2.93 -0.29 -11.80
N ALA A 54 -2.63 1.00 -12.01
CA ALA A 54 -1.28 1.44 -12.36
C ALA A 54 -0.27 1.15 -11.23
N LEU A 55 -0.67 1.37 -9.97
CA LEU A 55 0.12 1.02 -8.80
C LEU A 55 0.42 -0.48 -8.75
N LEU A 56 -0.60 -1.34 -8.93
CA LEU A 56 -0.41 -2.79 -8.98
C LEU A 56 0.50 -3.21 -10.14
N ASP A 57 0.36 -2.60 -11.31
CA ASP A 57 1.19 -2.90 -12.48
C ASP A 57 2.69 -2.61 -12.24
N GLU A 58 3.01 -1.59 -11.43
CA GLU A 58 4.38 -1.26 -11.01
C GLU A 58 4.91 -2.24 -9.94
N LEU A 59 4.06 -2.66 -9.01
CA LEU A 59 4.41 -3.63 -7.97
C LEU A 59 4.54 -5.07 -8.51
N ARG A 60 3.91 -5.37 -9.64
CA ARG A 60 3.84 -6.71 -10.22
C ARG A 60 5.21 -7.37 -10.37
N GLY A 61 5.35 -8.54 -9.76
CA GLY A 61 6.56 -9.36 -9.85
C GLY A 61 7.73 -8.86 -9.01
N ASN A 62 7.52 -7.80 -8.22
CA ASN A 62 8.51 -7.24 -7.33
C ASN A 62 8.23 -7.66 -5.88
N GLY A 63 8.81 -8.78 -5.47
CA GLY A 63 8.80 -9.22 -4.08
C GLY A 63 7.44 -9.76 -3.59
N GLY A 64 7.41 -10.09 -2.29
CA GLY A 64 6.19 -10.32 -1.53
C GLY A 64 5.69 -11.76 -1.35
N ASP A 65 4.69 -11.86 -0.47
CA ASP A 65 4.05 -13.10 -0.03
C ASP A 65 2.59 -13.23 -0.54
N GLU A 66 2.10 -12.25 -1.31
CA GLU A 66 0.73 -12.24 -1.85
C GLU A 66 0.71 -12.62 -3.33
N GLN A 67 -0.15 -13.57 -3.70
CA GLN A 67 -0.31 -14.01 -5.09
C GLN A 67 -1.67 -13.59 -5.62
N TRP A 68 -1.65 -12.81 -6.70
CA TRP A 68 -2.88 -12.37 -7.36
C TRP A 68 -2.73 -12.43 -8.88
N ARG A 69 -3.74 -13.01 -9.56
CA ARG A 69 -3.80 -13.17 -11.03
C ARG A 69 -2.55 -13.81 -11.68
N GLY A 70 -1.78 -14.60 -10.93
CA GLY A 70 -0.61 -15.31 -11.42
C GLY A 70 0.72 -14.59 -11.20
N ASP A 71 0.68 -13.37 -10.66
CA ASP A 71 1.85 -12.59 -10.27
C ASP A 71 1.99 -12.51 -8.74
N TRP A 72 3.15 -12.05 -8.29
CA TRP A 72 3.48 -11.85 -6.88
C TRP A 72 3.59 -10.37 -6.56
N TYR A 73 3.09 -9.99 -5.38
CA TYR A 73 3.01 -8.61 -4.92
C TYR A 73 3.52 -8.51 -3.47
N PRO A 74 4.17 -7.39 -3.10
CA PRO A 74 4.47 -7.10 -1.71
C PRO A 74 3.17 -7.00 -0.92
N VAL A 75 3.21 -7.32 0.38
CA VAL A 75 2.02 -7.21 1.24
C VAL A 75 1.87 -5.80 1.81
N THR A 76 2.99 -5.13 2.08
CA THR A 76 3.01 -3.90 2.88
C THR A 76 3.76 -2.80 2.14
N LEU A 77 3.13 -1.64 2.01
CA LEU A 77 3.74 -0.40 1.54
C LEU A 77 3.89 0.54 2.73
N ILE A 78 5.10 1.04 2.98
CA ILE A 78 5.42 1.90 4.12
C ILE A 78 5.74 3.31 3.63
N ARG A 79 5.02 4.31 4.11
CA ARG A 79 5.20 5.70 3.69
C ARG A 79 6.60 6.22 4.05
N ASP A 80 7.25 6.96 3.16
CA ASP A 80 8.62 7.49 3.41
C ASP A 80 8.68 8.35 4.68
N SER A 81 7.67 9.18 4.92
CA SER A 81 7.59 10.02 6.13
C SER A 81 7.42 9.25 7.44
N TYR A 82 6.96 7.99 7.37
CA TYR A 82 6.75 7.10 8.52
C TYR A 82 7.89 6.07 8.68
N PHE A 83 8.83 6.01 7.74
CA PHE A 83 9.81 4.92 7.69
C PHE A 83 10.73 4.87 8.91
N GLU A 84 10.98 6.01 9.57
CA GLU A 84 11.74 6.05 10.83
C GLU A 84 10.99 5.36 11.97
N ASP A 85 9.71 5.70 12.16
CA ASP A 85 8.86 5.08 13.17
C ASP A 85 8.69 3.57 12.89
N TYR A 86 8.46 3.20 11.62
CA TYR A 86 8.44 1.81 11.20
C TYR A 86 9.73 1.06 11.55
N ALA A 87 10.90 1.67 11.36
CA ALA A 87 12.18 1.02 11.69
C ALA A 87 12.32 0.77 13.19
N GLN A 88 11.80 1.68 14.02
CA GLN A 88 11.74 1.52 15.47
C GLN A 88 10.77 0.41 15.88
N GLU A 89 9.55 0.41 15.34
CA GLU A 89 8.54 -0.62 15.57
C GLU A 89 9.05 -2.01 15.17
N LEU A 90 9.65 -2.12 13.97
CA LEU A 90 10.24 -3.38 13.50
C LEU A 90 11.32 -3.90 14.46
N ALA A 91 12.16 -3.01 15.00
CA ALA A 91 13.21 -3.40 15.95
C ALA A 91 12.64 -3.91 17.27
N GLU A 92 11.51 -3.36 17.74
CA GLU A 92 10.78 -3.86 18.91
C GLU A 92 10.13 -5.21 18.62
N ASP A 93 9.45 -5.34 17.48
CA ASP A 93 8.70 -6.53 17.08
C ASP A 93 9.59 -7.77 16.91
N ILE A 94 10.78 -7.61 16.35
CA ILE A 94 11.76 -8.71 16.23
C ILE A 94 12.54 -8.96 17.53
N GLY A 95 12.31 -8.15 18.58
CA GLY A 95 13.01 -8.23 19.85
C GLY A 95 14.48 -7.82 19.79
N ALA A 96 14.88 -7.03 18.78
CA ALA A 96 16.22 -6.46 18.71
C ALA A 96 16.46 -5.43 19.82
N ILE A 97 15.39 -4.78 20.27
CA ILE A 97 15.36 -3.91 21.44
C ILE A 97 14.10 -4.19 22.28
N THR A 98 14.12 -3.80 23.55
CA THR A 98 12.94 -3.85 24.43
C THR A 98 12.73 -2.49 25.07
N GLY A 99 11.62 -1.83 24.75
CA GLY A 99 11.28 -0.50 25.25
C GLY A 99 12.19 0.58 24.66
N ALA A 100 11.97 0.93 23.40
CA ALA A 100 12.77 1.90 22.65
C ALA A 100 12.89 3.27 23.35
N GLU A 101 11.88 3.66 24.13
CA GLU A 101 11.90 4.92 24.87
C GLU A 101 12.76 4.91 26.14
N GLN A 102 13.24 3.74 26.57
CA GLN A 102 14.06 3.60 27.77
C GLN A 102 15.54 3.77 27.46
N TRP A 103 16.29 4.32 28.41
CA TRP A 103 17.75 4.27 28.32
C TRP A 103 18.21 2.80 28.32
N PRO A 104 19.13 2.38 27.42
CA PRO A 104 19.90 3.20 26.49
C PRO A 104 19.30 3.35 25.07
N HIS A 105 18.15 2.74 24.78
CA HIS A 105 17.54 2.69 23.46
C HIS A 105 17.05 4.06 22.96
N ASN A 106 16.67 4.95 23.86
CA ASN A 106 16.32 6.34 23.50
C ASN A 106 17.51 7.20 23.05
N CYS A 107 18.72 6.64 23.03
CA CYS A 107 19.93 7.28 22.51
C CYS A 107 20.31 6.78 21.11
N ILE A 108 19.50 5.89 20.50
CA ILE A 108 19.72 5.39 19.14
C ILE A 108 19.43 6.52 18.15
N ASP A 109 20.29 6.64 17.14
CA ASP A 109 20.10 7.50 15.98
C ASP A 109 19.16 6.80 14.98
N TRP A 110 17.86 6.96 15.20
CA TRP A 110 16.82 6.30 14.42
C TRP A 110 16.76 6.78 12.97
N GLU A 111 16.99 8.07 12.71
CA GLU A 111 17.10 8.60 11.35
C GLU A 111 18.17 7.85 10.54
N ARG A 112 19.35 7.62 11.14
CA ARG A 112 20.39 6.82 10.50
C ARG A 112 20.00 5.35 10.37
N ALA A 113 19.42 4.75 11.40
CA ALA A 113 19.00 3.34 11.35
C ALA A 113 17.98 3.10 10.23
N ALA A 114 16.98 3.98 10.11
CA ALA A 114 15.97 3.98 9.06
C ALA A 114 16.60 4.11 7.67
N ARG A 115 17.53 5.07 7.49
CA ARG A 115 18.23 5.28 6.21
C ARG A 115 19.01 4.05 5.75
N GLU A 116 19.66 3.34 6.68
CA GLU A 116 20.42 2.12 6.38
C GLU A 116 19.48 0.95 6.08
N LEU A 117 18.41 0.78 6.88
CA LEU A 117 17.39 -0.25 6.66
C LEU A 117 16.71 -0.11 5.29
N ARG A 118 16.45 1.12 4.86
CA ARG A 118 15.78 1.44 3.60
C ARG A 118 16.56 0.98 2.36
N MET A 119 17.87 0.71 2.47
CA MET A 119 18.65 0.16 1.36
C MET A 119 18.20 -1.25 0.94
N ASP A 120 17.52 -1.97 1.83
CA ASP A 120 16.94 -3.29 1.53
C ASP A 120 15.51 -3.20 0.96
N TYR A 121 14.98 -1.98 0.78
CA TYR A 121 13.64 -1.71 0.26
C TYR A 121 13.71 -1.08 -1.13
N THR A 122 12.64 -1.28 -1.89
CA THR A 122 12.36 -0.61 -3.17
C THR A 122 11.23 0.39 -2.97
N SER A 123 11.20 1.46 -3.77
CA SER A 123 10.18 2.50 -3.67
C SER A 123 9.21 2.49 -4.83
N VAL A 124 7.97 2.90 -4.58
CA VAL A 124 6.93 3.21 -5.57
C VAL A 124 6.31 4.58 -5.26
N GLU A 125 5.85 5.29 -6.28
CA GLU A 125 5.12 6.56 -6.12
C GLU A 125 3.61 6.32 -6.23
N TYR A 126 2.84 6.78 -5.24
CA TYR A 126 1.38 6.75 -5.25
C TYR A 126 0.82 8.11 -4.85
N ASP A 127 0.05 8.73 -5.74
CA ASP A 127 -0.52 10.08 -5.58
C ASP A 127 0.49 11.12 -5.03
N GLY A 128 1.69 11.14 -5.64
CA GLY A 128 2.77 12.07 -5.28
C GLY A 128 3.48 11.78 -3.94
N VAL A 129 3.20 10.63 -3.32
CA VAL A 129 3.83 10.17 -2.08
C VAL A 129 4.66 8.92 -2.36
N THR A 130 5.89 8.91 -1.84
CA THR A 130 6.77 7.75 -1.90
C THR A 130 6.40 6.72 -0.84
N TYR A 131 6.22 5.48 -1.27
CA TYR A 131 6.07 4.31 -0.41
C TYR A 131 7.21 3.31 -0.65
N TRP A 132 7.57 2.56 0.40
CA TRP A 132 8.64 1.57 0.40
C TRP A 132 8.08 0.17 0.61
N TYR A 133 8.60 -0.79 -0.14
CA TYR A 133 8.22 -2.20 -0.09
C TYR A 133 9.42 -3.11 -0.31
N ARG A 134 9.27 -4.40 -0.02
CA ARG A 134 10.33 -5.40 -0.15
C ARG A 134 9.79 -6.73 -0.67
#